data_AF-U4KKU4-F1
#
_entry.id   AF-U4KKU4-F1
#
_cell.length_a   1.000
_cell.length_b   1.000
_cell.length_c   1.000
_cell.angle_alpha   90.00
_cell.angle_beta   90.00
_cell.angle_gamma   90.00
#
_symmetry.space_group_name_H-M   'P 1'
#
loop_
_entity.id
_entity.type
_entity.pdbx_description
1 polymer ?
#
loop_
_entity_poly.entity_id
_entity_poly.type
_entity_poly.pdbx_seq_one_letter_code
_entity_poly.pdbx_strand_id
1 'polypeptide(L)'
;MTEKACKDWIQTEYLKKKKTTIEALRSLSVEQLTKHIKSYKEFIVTFVEENDVYIQKAQIQEHVEKQLLEITALEKILEFGITDRLVNVMLEEEVIVHVIEKTKKGYKKFDC
;
A
#
# COMPACT_ATOMS: atom_id res chain seq x y z
N MET A 1 3.22 -36.30 15.38
CA MET A 1 2.50 -35.00 15.41
C MET A 1 1.12 -35.19 14.81
N THR A 2 0.06 -34.80 15.52
CA THR A 2 -1.32 -34.86 14.99
C THR A 2 -1.55 -33.72 13.98
N GLU A 3 -2.40 -33.94 12.98
CA GLU A 3 -2.75 -32.95 11.95
C GLU A 3 -3.19 -31.59 12.54
N LYS A 4 -3.90 -31.61 13.68
CA LYS A 4 -4.31 -30.42 14.45
C LYS A 4 -3.11 -29.60 14.97
N ALA A 5 -2.13 -30.27 15.57
CA ALA A 5 -0.92 -29.61 16.08
C ALA A 5 -0.06 -29.00 14.96
N CYS A 6 -0.07 -29.60 13.77
CA CYS A 6 0.57 -29.04 12.58
C CYS A 6 -0.13 -27.76 12.11
N LYS A 7 -1.47 -27.79 12.01
CA LYS A 7 -2.27 -26.61 11.63
C LYS A 7 -2.10 -25.45 12.61
N ASP A 8 -2.15 -25.73 13.91
CA ASP A 8 -2.00 -24.72 14.96
C ASP A 8 -0.58 -24.10 14.96
N TRP A 9 0.44 -24.92 14.67
CA TRP A 9 1.81 -24.44 14.54
C TRP A 9 1.99 -23.55 13.29
N ILE A 10 1.48 -23.97 12.13
CA ILE A 10 1.53 -23.17 10.89
C ILE A 10 0.83 -21.82 11.09
N GLN A 11 -0.33 -21.82 11.75
CA GLN A 11 -1.06 -20.60 12.03
C GLN A 11 -0.27 -19.67 12.96
N THR A 12 0.34 -20.22 14.01
CA THR A 12 1.18 -19.45 14.94
C THR A 12 2.40 -18.85 14.24
N GLU A 13 3.11 -19.63 13.44
CA GLU A 13 4.28 -19.16 12.71
C GLU A 13 3.91 -18.14 11.62
N TYR A 14 2.78 -18.33 10.94
CA TYR A 14 2.23 -17.35 10.00
C TYR A 14 1.94 -16.01 10.69
N LEU A 15 1.29 -16.04 11.87
CA LEU A 15 0.97 -14.82 12.61
C LEU A 15 2.24 -14.10 13.11
N LYS A 16 3.23 -14.85 13.61
CA LYS A 16 4.53 -14.29 14.01
C LYS A 16 5.22 -13.62 12.83
N LYS A 17 5.34 -14.34 11.70
CA LYS A 17 5.93 -13.79 10.46
C LYS A 17 5.18 -12.55 9.99
N LYS A 18 3.85 -12.58 9.99
CA LYS A 18 3.02 -11.43 9.61
C LYS A 18 3.34 -10.19 10.45
N LYS A 19 3.42 -10.34 11.77
CA LYS A 19 3.74 -9.21 12.67
C LYS A 19 5.13 -8.64 12.37
N THR A 20 6.14 -9.49 12.31
CA THR A 20 7.53 -9.04 12.04
C THR A 20 7.67 -8.42 10.65
N THR A 21 6.95 -8.95 9.66
CA THR A 21 6.93 -8.38 8.30
C THR A 21 6.29 -7.00 8.28
N ILE A 22 5.17 -6.79 8.98
CA ILE A 22 4.55 -5.46 9.08
C ILE A 22 5.50 -4.46 9.74
N GLU A 23 6.15 -4.84 10.83
CA GLU A 23 7.12 -3.98 11.53
C GLU A 23 8.30 -3.62 10.63
N ALA A 24 8.84 -4.60 9.88
CA ALA A 24 9.91 -4.36 8.92
C ALA A 24 9.46 -3.41 7.80
N LEU A 25 8.30 -3.66 7.16
CA LEU A 25 7.78 -2.80 6.10
C LEU A 25 7.50 -1.36 6.58
N ARG A 26 7.01 -1.18 7.81
CA ARG A 26 6.79 0.16 8.38
C ARG A 26 8.06 0.95 8.64
N SER A 27 9.19 0.26 8.79
CA SER A 27 10.49 0.91 9.00
C SER A 27 11.11 1.46 7.71
N LEU A 28 10.57 1.10 6.55
CA LEU A 28 11.07 1.51 5.24
C LEU A 28 10.59 2.93 4.88
N SER A 29 11.46 3.69 4.19
CA SER A 29 11.07 4.93 3.53
C SER A 29 10.11 4.66 2.35
N VAL A 30 9.42 5.70 1.88
CA VAL A 30 8.54 5.58 0.69
C VAL A 30 9.33 5.08 -0.53
N GLU A 31 10.54 5.58 -0.75
CA GLU A 31 11.42 5.13 -1.85
C GLU A 31 11.76 3.63 -1.72
N GLN A 32 12.10 3.18 -0.51
CA GLN A 32 12.41 1.78 -0.23
C GLN A 32 11.17 0.88 -0.41
N LEU A 33 9.98 1.32 0.03
CA LEU A 33 8.73 0.61 -0.20
C LEU A 33 8.41 0.49 -1.68
N THR A 34 8.58 1.57 -2.44
CA THR A 34 8.38 1.57 -3.90
C THR A 34 9.30 0.56 -4.57
N LYS A 35 10.59 0.56 -4.21
CA LYS A 35 11.55 -0.42 -4.74
C LYS A 35 11.15 -1.85 -4.35
N HIS A 36 10.77 -2.07 -3.10
CA HIS A 36 10.40 -3.39 -2.60
C HIS A 36 9.16 -3.96 -3.32
N ILE A 37 8.14 -3.14 -3.56
CA ILE A 37 6.93 -3.56 -4.28
C ILE A 37 7.26 -3.94 -5.73
N LYS A 38 8.09 -3.15 -6.43
CA LYS A 38 8.55 -3.47 -7.79
C LYS A 38 9.29 -4.81 -7.84
N SER A 39 10.28 -5.00 -6.96
CA SER A 39 11.02 -6.25 -6.89
C SER A 39 10.13 -7.44 -6.49
N TYR A 40 9.16 -7.24 -5.60
CA TYR A 40 8.22 -8.30 -5.23
C TYR A 40 7.29 -8.67 -6.39
N LYS A 41 6.87 -7.69 -7.21
CA LYS A 41 6.10 -7.94 -8.44
C LYS A 41 6.89 -8.79 -9.42
N GLU A 42 8.13 -8.40 -9.71
CA GLU A 42 9.04 -9.14 -10.58
C GLU A 42 9.22 -10.58 -10.09
N PHE A 43 9.46 -10.75 -8.79
CA PHE A 43 9.55 -12.07 -8.16
C PHE A 43 8.28 -12.92 -8.39
N ILE A 44 7.08 -12.36 -8.16
CA ILE A 44 5.84 -13.11 -8.35
C ILE A 44 5.64 -13.45 -9.83
N VAL A 45 5.94 -12.54 -10.76
CA VAL A 45 5.84 -12.82 -12.20
C VAL A 45 6.75 -13.99 -12.58
N THR A 46 8.03 -13.95 -12.20
CA THR A 46 8.97 -15.04 -12.47
C THR A 46 8.54 -16.35 -11.81
N PHE A 47 8.08 -16.28 -10.56
CA PHE A 47 7.56 -17.46 -9.85
C PHE A 47 6.38 -18.10 -10.59
N VAL A 48 5.48 -17.29 -11.15
CA VAL A 48 4.33 -17.79 -11.90
C VAL A 48 4.76 -18.42 -13.22
N GLU A 49 5.66 -17.78 -13.96
CA GLU A 49 6.21 -18.31 -15.20
C GLU A 49 6.91 -19.66 -14.99
N GLU A 50 7.71 -19.78 -13.94
CA GLU A 50 8.42 -21.02 -13.58
C GLU A 50 7.47 -22.15 -13.14
N ASN A 51 6.28 -21.82 -12.64
CA ASN A 51 5.35 -22.77 -12.02
C ASN A 51 4.00 -22.88 -12.75
N ASP A 52 3.86 -22.33 -13.96
CA ASP A 52 2.58 -22.22 -14.68
C ASP A 52 1.82 -23.56 -14.77
N VAL A 53 2.50 -24.64 -15.14
CA VAL A 53 1.90 -25.99 -15.23
C VAL A 53 1.30 -26.44 -13.89
N TYR A 54 1.97 -26.16 -12.78
CA TYR A 54 1.49 -26.55 -11.45
C TYR A 54 0.38 -25.64 -10.94
N ILE A 55 0.46 -24.35 -11.23
CA ILE A 55 -0.61 -23.38 -10.96
C ILE A 55 -1.89 -23.81 -11.68
N GLN A 56 -1.77 -24.22 -12.94
CA GLN A 56 -2.90 -24.69 -13.73
C GLN A 56 -3.49 -26.00 -13.19
N LYS A 57 -2.62 -26.97 -12.86
CA LYS A 57 -3.05 -28.25 -12.28
C LYS A 57 -3.72 -28.07 -10.92
N ALA A 58 -3.25 -27.12 -10.11
CA ALA A 58 -3.81 -26.81 -8.80
C ALA A 58 -5.07 -25.93 -8.87
N GLN A 59 -5.42 -25.43 -10.06
CA GLN A 59 -6.58 -24.55 -10.28
C GLN A 59 -6.54 -23.26 -9.44
N ILE A 60 -5.35 -22.67 -9.29
CA ILE A 60 -5.13 -21.45 -8.46
C ILE A 60 -4.82 -20.19 -9.29
N GLN A 61 -5.07 -20.21 -10.60
CA GLN A 61 -4.80 -19.09 -11.52
C GLN A 61 -5.43 -17.79 -11.04
N GLU A 62 -6.72 -17.82 -10.68
CA GLU A 62 -7.46 -16.63 -10.22
C GLU A 62 -6.83 -16.01 -8.96
N HIS A 63 -6.30 -16.86 -8.06
CA HIS A 63 -5.64 -16.39 -6.85
C HIS A 63 -4.34 -15.65 -7.17
N VAL A 64 -3.57 -16.18 -8.11
CA VAL A 64 -2.32 -15.58 -8.59
C VAL A 64 -2.60 -14.26 -9.32
N GLU A 65 -3.58 -14.23 -10.22
CA GLU A 65 -3.98 -13.03 -10.94
C GLU A 65 -4.44 -11.93 -9.98
N LYS A 66 -5.25 -12.28 -8.98
CA LYS A 66 -5.67 -11.35 -7.93
C LYS A 66 -4.47 -10.78 -7.17
N GLN A 67 -3.50 -11.62 -6.82
CA GLN A 67 -2.29 -11.15 -6.13
C GLN A 67 -1.50 -10.15 -6.99
N LEU A 68 -1.32 -10.43 -8.28
CA LEU A 68 -0.64 -9.52 -9.23
C LEU A 68 -1.40 -8.20 -9.41
N LEU A 69 -2.73 -8.24 -9.43
CA LEU A 69 -3.58 -7.04 -9.47
C LEU A 69 -3.42 -6.19 -8.21
N GLU A 70 -3.42 -6.82 -7.03
CA GLU A 70 -3.20 -6.13 -5.76
C GLU A 70 -1.82 -5.46 -5.70
N ILE A 71 -0.76 -6.16 -6.14
CA ILE A 71 0.59 -5.60 -6.21
C ILE A 71 0.64 -4.41 -7.18
N THR A 72 0.02 -4.52 -8.35
CA THR A 72 -0.05 -3.43 -9.33
C THR A 72 -0.83 -2.22 -8.80
N ALA A 73 -1.88 -2.44 -8.01
CA ALA A 73 -2.62 -1.37 -7.35
C ALA A 73 -1.75 -0.64 -6.31
N LEU A 74 -0.94 -1.38 -5.54
CA LEU A 74 0.01 -0.81 -4.59
C LEU A 74 1.07 0.07 -5.27
N GLU A 75 1.61 -0.35 -6.42
CA GLU A 75 2.53 0.47 -7.21
C GLU A 75 1.90 1.81 -7.60
N LYS A 76 0.67 1.79 -8.12
CA LYS A 76 -0.05 3.01 -8.52
C LYS A 76 -0.33 3.95 -7.34
N ILE A 77 -0.63 3.40 -6.17
CA ILE A 77 -0.86 4.20 -4.96
C ILE A 77 0.42 4.92 -4.54
N LEU A 78 1.57 4.26 -4.60
CA LEU A 78 2.85 4.89 -4.25
C LEU A 78 3.32 5.89 -5.31
N GLU A 79 3.06 5.60 -6.59
CA GLU A 79 3.47 6.47 -7.70
C GLU A 79 2.64 7.76 -7.79
N PHE A 80 1.31 7.65 -7.65
CA PHE A 80 0.40 8.77 -7.88
C PHE A 80 -0.43 9.12 -6.63
N GLY A 81 -0.94 8.11 -5.92
CA GLY A 81 -1.91 8.31 -4.84
C GLY A 81 -1.39 9.14 -3.66
N ILE A 82 -0.09 9.04 -3.34
CA ILE A 82 0.52 9.90 -2.32
C ILE A 82 0.56 11.35 -2.79
N THR A 83 1.03 11.59 -4.02
CA THR A 83 1.13 12.92 -4.62
C THR A 83 -0.23 13.58 -4.74
N ASP A 84 -1.24 12.86 -5.24
CA ASP A 84 -2.62 13.36 -5.37
C ASP A 84 -3.20 13.79 -4.02
N ARG A 85 -2.97 12.99 -2.97
CA ARG A 85 -3.42 13.33 -1.61
C ARG A 85 -2.68 14.54 -1.05
N LEU A 86 -1.37 14.63 -1.29
CA LEU A 86 -0.57 15.76 -0.83
C LEU A 86 -1.00 17.07 -1.50
N VAL A 87 -1.29 17.05 -2.81
CA VAL A 87 -1.81 18.21 -3.55
C VAL A 87 -3.10 18.72 -2.90
N ASN A 88 -4.05 17.84 -2.58
CA ASN A 88 -5.29 18.25 -1.93
C ASN A 88 -5.03 18.94 -0.58
N VAL A 89 -4.12 18.41 0.24
CA VAL A 89 -3.74 19.03 1.52
C VAL A 89 -3.08 20.40 1.31
N MET A 90 -2.19 20.52 0.33
CA MET A 90 -1.52 21.78 0.02
C MET A 90 -2.51 22.85 -0.49
N LEU A 91 -3.47 22.46 -1.33
CA LEU A 91 -4.47 23.39 -1.86
C LEU A 91 -5.50 23.81 -0.81
N GLU A 92 -5.78 22.96 0.19
CA GLU A 92 -6.60 23.36 1.35
C GLU A 92 -5.98 24.53 2.12
N GLU A 93 -4.64 24.59 2.22
CA GLU A 93 -3.94 25.72 2.84
C GLU A 93 -4.24 27.04 2.12
N GLU A 94 -4.22 27.05 0.78
CA GLU A 94 -4.52 28.24 -0.02
C GLU A 94 -5.95 28.75 0.23
N VAL A 95 -6.91 27.83 0.36
CA VAL A 95 -8.29 28.15 0.71
C VAL A 95 -8.36 28.77 2.11
N ILE A 96 -7.67 28.19 3.09
CA ILE A 96 -7.61 28.73 4.46
C ILE A 96 -7.04 30.15 4.46
N VAL A 97 -5.92 30.37 3.77
CA VAL A 97 -5.28 31.69 3.64
C VAL A 97 -6.25 32.70 3.02
N HIS A 98 -6.91 32.33 1.93
CA HIS A 98 -7.88 33.21 1.27
C HIS A 98 -9.04 33.60 2.20
N VAL A 99 -9.58 32.64 2.96
CA VAL A 99 -10.65 32.89 3.94
C VAL A 99 -10.17 33.84 5.04
N ILE A 100 -8.97 33.64 5.59
CA ILE A 100 -8.38 34.52 6.61
C ILE A 100 -8.23 35.94 6.06
N GLU A 101 -7.69 36.11 4.86
CA GLU A 101 -7.52 37.42 4.24
C GLU A 101 -8.84 38.14 4.01
N LYS A 102 -9.87 37.42 3.54
CA LYS A 102 -11.21 37.97 3.34
C LYS A 102 -11.80 38.47 4.65
N THR A 103 -11.65 37.69 5.73
CA THR A 103 -12.10 38.09 7.08
C THR A 103 -11.36 39.32 7.59
N LYS A 104 -10.04 39.39 7.44
CA LYS A 104 -9.23 40.57 7.81
C LYS A 104 -9.65 41.84 7.05
N LYS A 105 -9.94 41.71 5.75
CA LYS A 105 -10.43 42.83 4.91
C LYS A 105 -11.85 43.25 5.28
N GLY A 106 -12.70 42.29 5.65
CA GLY A 106 -14.05 42.56 6.18
C GLY A 106 -14.02 43.30 7.50
N TYR A 107 -13.19 42.87 8.46
CA TYR A 107 -13.02 43.51 9.77
C TYR A 107 -12.59 44.98 9.66
N LYS A 108 -11.60 45.29 8.81
CA LYS A 108 -11.15 46.67 8.55
C LYS A 108 -12.23 47.60 7.99
N LYS A 109 -13.35 47.06 7.48
CA LYS A 109 -14.47 47.85 6.93
C LYS A 109 -15.51 48.22 8.00
N PHE A 110 -15.48 47.58 9.16
CA PHE A 110 -16.41 47.83 10.28
C PHE A 110 -15.76 48.62 11.43
N ASP A 111 -14.44 48.84 11.40
CA ASP A 111 -13.69 49.65 12.38
C ASP A 111 -13.65 51.16 12.02
N CYS A 112 -14.56 51.65 11.17
CA CYS A 112 -14.69 53.07 10.79
C CYS A 112 -16.00 53.67 11.29
#